data_AF-A0A317DZD6-F1
#
_entry.id   AF-A0A317DZD6-F1
#
_cell.length_a   1.000
_cell.length_b   1.000
_cell.length_c   1.000
_cell.angle_alpha   90.00
_cell.angle_beta   90.00
_cell.angle_gamma   90.00
#
_symmetry.space_group_name_H-M   'P 1'
#
loop_
_entity.id
_entity.type
_entity.pdbx_description
1 polymer ?
#
loop_
_entity_poly.entity_id
_entity_poly.type
_entity_poly.pdbx_seq_one_letter_code
_entity_poly.pdbx_strand_id
1 'polypeptide(L)'
;MSETEALNPAEEKAFPFLQQAVLLDQARAALATLDKALALNADLWLKLSGEAAASGLPAETVDFVNRTATFTAKAAASLKAEVNDEVISKLIALNFNMSERILESSKEA
;
A
#
# COMPACT_ATOMS: atom_id res chain seq x y z
N MET A 1 7.59 -32.56 -2.06
CA MET A 1 6.34 -32.09 -2.69
C MET A 1 6.00 -30.81 -1.97
N SER A 2 6.39 -29.66 -2.51
CA SER A 2 5.98 -28.37 -1.95
C SER A 2 4.65 -28.05 -2.61
N GLU A 3 3.55 -28.20 -1.89
CA GLU A 3 2.29 -27.59 -2.31
C GLU A 3 2.55 -26.08 -2.31
N THR A 4 2.65 -25.49 -3.50
CA THR A 4 2.54 -24.05 -3.65
C THR A 4 1.09 -23.74 -3.33
N GLU A 5 0.78 -23.44 -2.07
CA GLU A 5 -0.54 -22.93 -1.68
C GLU A 5 -0.81 -21.70 -2.55
N ALA A 6 -1.74 -21.84 -3.49
CA ALA A 6 -2.20 -20.72 -4.29
C ALA A 6 -2.98 -19.79 -3.36
N LEU A 7 -2.61 -18.51 -3.33
CA LEU A 7 -3.33 -17.50 -2.58
C LEU A 7 -4.78 -17.45 -3.07
N ASN A 8 -5.71 -17.32 -2.15
CA ASN A 8 -7.09 -17.06 -2.52
C ASN A 8 -7.23 -15.61 -3.09
N PRO A 9 -8.32 -15.28 -3.80
CA PRO A 9 -8.46 -13.97 -4.45
C PRO A 9 -8.38 -12.77 -3.50
N ALA A 10 -8.71 -12.93 -2.22
CA ALA A 10 -8.57 -11.85 -1.23
C ALA A 10 -7.12 -11.69 -0.78
N GLU A 11 -6.42 -12.80 -0.56
CA GLU A 11 -4.98 -12.82 -0.30
C GLU A 11 -4.18 -12.24 -1.47
N GLU A 12 -4.53 -12.56 -2.72
CA GLU A 12 -3.91 -11.95 -3.91
C GLU A 12 -4.08 -10.43 -3.95
N LYS A 13 -5.22 -9.90 -3.49
CA LYS A 13 -5.48 -8.45 -3.40
C LYS A 13 -4.80 -7.79 -2.22
N ALA A 14 -4.70 -8.49 -1.09
CA ALA A 14 -4.12 -7.99 0.16
C ALA A 14 -2.58 -8.04 0.16
N PHE A 15 -2.00 -9.01 -0.56
CA PHE A 15 -0.57 -9.29 -0.56
C PHE A 15 0.31 -8.13 -1.05
N PRO A 16 -0.04 -7.40 -2.13
CA PRO A 16 0.75 -6.25 -2.58
C PRO A 16 0.94 -5.19 -1.49
N PHE A 17 -0.06 -4.96 -0.64
CA PHE A 17 0.05 -4.00 0.47
C PHE A 17 1.02 -4.49 1.55
N LEU A 18 0.94 -5.76 1.96
CA LEU A 18 1.91 -6.36 2.89
C LEU A 18 3.33 -6.29 2.34
N GLN A 19 3.48 -6.60 1.05
CA GLN A 19 4.77 -6.54 0.39
C GLN A 19 5.35 -5.12 0.42
N GLN A 20 4.55 -4.09 0.16
CA GLN A 20 5.02 -2.70 0.26
C GLN A 20 5.33 -2.27 1.69
N ALA A 21 4.57 -2.74 2.68
CA ALA A 21 4.87 -2.48 4.10
C ALA A 21 6.26 -3.02 4.49
N VAL A 22 6.56 -4.27 4.10
CA VAL A 22 7.88 -4.89 4.33
C VAL A 22 8.98 -4.16 3.56
N LEU A 23 8.75 -3.81 2.29
CA LEU A 23 9.74 -3.09 1.49
C LEU A 23 10.10 -1.72 2.07
N LEU A 24 9.11 -0.97 2.56
CA LEU A 24 9.33 0.32 3.21
C LEU A 24 10.11 0.17 4.52
N ASP A 25 9.78 -0.84 5.33
CA ASP A 25 10.48 -1.10 6.59
C ASP A 25 11.94 -1.51 6.36
N GLN A 26 12.21 -2.30 5.31
CA GLN A 26 13.58 -2.64 4.93
C GLN A 26 14.34 -1.44 4.35
N ALA A 27 13.67 -0.62 3.54
CA ALA A 27 14.30 0.48 2.83
C ALA A 27 14.61 1.68 3.72
N ARG A 28 13.92 1.86 4.87
CA ARG A 28 14.25 2.96 5.81
C ARG A 28 15.68 2.89 6.35
N ALA A 29 16.28 1.69 6.39
CA ALA A 29 17.67 1.49 6.81
C ALA A 29 18.70 1.81 5.72
N ALA A 30 18.27 1.99 4.47
CA ALA A 30 19.15 2.23 3.33
C ALA A 30 18.53 3.26 2.37
N LEU A 31 19.01 4.52 2.48
CA LEU A 31 18.54 5.63 1.63
C LEU A 31 18.56 5.30 0.12
N ALA A 32 19.55 4.52 -0.32
CA ALA A 32 19.69 4.10 -1.71
C ALA A 32 18.50 3.28 -2.26
N THR A 33 17.72 2.62 -1.40
CA THR A 33 16.54 1.83 -1.79
C THR A 33 15.23 2.50 -1.41
N LEU A 34 15.26 3.53 -0.56
CA LEU A 34 14.08 4.22 -0.06
C LEU A 34 13.27 4.89 -1.17
N ASP A 35 13.93 5.61 -2.08
CA ASP A 35 13.24 6.29 -3.19
C ASP A 35 12.43 5.32 -4.05
N LYS A 36 13.00 4.14 -4.33
CA LYS A 36 12.33 3.10 -5.10
C LYS A 36 11.15 2.50 -4.34
N ALA A 37 11.32 2.21 -3.05
CA ALA A 37 10.26 1.67 -2.20
C ALA A 37 9.09 2.66 -2.08
N LEU A 38 9.38 3.95 -1.91
CA LEU A 38 8.37 5.01 -1.86
C LEU A 38 7.63 5.16 -3.19
N ALA A 39 8.34 5.09 -4.32
CA ALA A 39 7.72 5.16 -5.65
C ALA A 39 6.78 3.97 -5.90
N LEU A 40 7.23 2.74 -5.62
CA LEU A 40 6.41 1.53 -5.76
C LEU A 40 5.16 1.58 -4.87
N ASN A 41 5.31 2.08 -3.64
CA ASN A 41 4.19 2.28 -2.73
C ASN A 41 3.20 3.32 -3.27
N ALA A 42 3.68 4.45 -3.79
CA ALA A 42 2.81 5.46 -4.40
C ALA A 42 2.04 4.89 -5.60
N ASP A 43 2.72 4.16 -6.49
CA ASP A 43 2.11 3.54 -7.67
C ASP A 43 1.01 2.54 -7.30
N LEU A 44 1.20 1.74 -6.24
CA LEU A 44 0.18 0.82 -5.73
C LEU A 44 -1.10 1.56 -5.36
N TRP A 45 -0.99 2.65 -4.59
CA TRP A 45 -2.14 3.43 -4.16
C TRP A 45 -2.79 4.22 -5.30
N LEU A 46 -2.01 4.72 -6.26
CA LEU A 46 -2.54 5.38 -7.45
C LEU A 46 -3.32 4.41 -8.33
N LYS A 47 -2.83 3.18 -8.49
CA LYS A 47 -3.56 2.10 -9.18
C LYS A 47 -4.88 1.79 -8.48
N LEU A 48 -4.85 1.61 -7.16
CA LEU A 48 -6.06 1.38 -6.37
C LEU A 48 -7.07 2.54 -6.50
N SER A 49 -6.60 3.79 -6.51
CA SER A 49 -7.44 4.97 -6.74
C SER A 49 -8.15 4.93 -8.10
N GLY A 50 -7.44 4.55 -9.17
CA GLY A 50 -8.03 4.36 -10.49
C GLY A 50 -9.09 3.25 -10.52
N GLU A 51 -8.82 2.12 -9.86
CA GLU A 51 -9.77 1.01 -9.72
C GLU A 51 -11.00 1.39 -8.88
N ALA A 52 -10.79 2.13 -7.78
CA ALA A 52 -11.85 2.61 -6.90
C ALA A 52 -12.82 3.55 -7.63
N ALA A 53 -12.30 4.43 -8.48
CA ALA A 53 -13.11 5.34 -9.30
C ALA A 53 -13.99 4.60 -10.31
N ALA A 54 -13.58 3.41 -10.77
CA ALA A 54 -14.29 2.62 -11.78
C ALA A 54 -15.25 1.56 -11.21
N SER A 55 -15.22 1.30 -9.90
CA SER A 55 -15.84 0.12 -9.27
C SER A 55 -17.21 0.36 -8.62
N GLY A 56 -17.75 1.59 -8.69
CA GLY A 56 -19.06 1.91 -8.10
C GLY A 56 -19.09 1.86 -6.57
N LEU A 57 -17.92 1.96 -5.93
CA LEU A 57 -17.79 2.01 -4.47
C LEU A 57 -18.48 3.26 -3.89
N PRO A 58 -18.84 3.25 -2.59
CA PRO A 58 -19.36 4.43 -1.90
C PRO A 58 -18.40 5.62 -2.04
N ALA A 59 -18.95 6.83 -2.20
CA ALA A 59 -18.17 8.05 -2.41
C ALA A 59 -17.12 8.28 -1.32
N GLU A 60 -17.47 8.02 -0.05
CA GLU A 60 -16.55 8.13 1.08
C GLU A 60 -15.35 7.18 0.97
N THR A 61 -15.57 5.96 0.45
CA THR A 61 -14.50 4.99 0.20
C THR A 61 -13.59 5.47 -0.91
N VAL A 62 -14.15 5.95 -2.02
CA VAL A 62 -13.39 6.51 -3.14
C VAL A 62 -12.56 7.72 -2.68
N ASP A 63 -13.14 8.62 -1.89
CA ASP A 63 -12.45 9.78 -1.34
C ASP A 63 -11.30 9.40 -0.40
N PHE A 64 -11.51 8.40 0.47
CA PHE A 64 -10.46 7.86 1.33
C PHE A 64 -9.27 7.33 0.51
N VAL A 65 -9.55 6.51 -0.52
CA VAL A 65 -8.50 5.94 -1.38
C VAL A 65 -7.76 7.07 -2.13
N ASN A 66 -8.48 8.03 -2.69
CA ASN A 66 -7.88 9.15 -3.44
C ASN A 66 -6.98 10.03 -2.55
N ARG A 67 -7.42 10.31 -1.32
CA ARG A 67 -6.61 11.06 -0.34
C ARG A 67 -5.36 10.28 0.04
N THR A 68 -5.47 8.97 0.22
CA THR A 68 -4.33 8.12 0.58
C THR A 68 -3.32 8.03 -0.56
N ALA A 69 -3.78 7.86 -1.81
CA ALA A 69 -2.93 7.88 -2.99
C ALA A 69 -2.23 9.24 -3.20
N THR A 70 -2.94 10.34 -2.95
CA THR A 70 -2.34 11.68 -2.99
C THR A 70 -1.26 11.84 -1.92
N PHE A 71 -1.51 11.34 -0.71
CA PHE A 71 -0.56 11.40 0.39
C PHE A 71 0.70 10.59 0.09
N THR A 72 0.57 9.35 -0.38
CA THR A 72 1.70 8.46 -0.67
C THR A 72 2.55 9.00 -1.82
N ALA A 73 1.92 9.55 -2.87
CA ALA A 73 2.62 10.21 -3.97
C ALA A 73 3.38 11.47 -3.52
N LYS A 74 2.79 12.30 -2.64
CA LYS A 74 3.46 13.45 -2.05
C LYS A 74 4.66 13.03 -1.19
N ALA A 75 4.48 12.02 -0.34
CA ALA A 75 5.56 11.49 0.48
C ALA A 75 6.73 10.98 -0.38
N ALA A 76 6.45 10.24 -1.46
CA ALA A 76 7.47 9.77 -2.39
C ALA A 76 8.21 10.91 -3.12
N ALA A 77 7.52 12.01 -3.42
CA ALA A 77 8.15 13.18 -4.03
C ALA A 77 8.99 14.00 -3.04
N SER A 78 8.54 14.11 -1.79
CA SER A 78 9.18 14.96 -0.77
C SER A 78 10.38 14.32 -0.06
N LEU A 79 10.42 12.99 0.06
CA LEU A 79 11.47 12.30 0.83
C LEU A 79 12.75 11.97 0.04
N LYS A 80 12.90 12.48 -1.19
CA LYS A 80 13.99 12.16 -2.15
C LYS A 80 15.43 12.48 -1.72
N ALA A 81 15.66 12.83 -0.45
CA ALA A 81 16.98 13.13 0.08
C ALA A 81 17.09 12.99 1.60
N GLU A 82 15.99 12.65 2.30
CA GLU A 82 15.95 12.65 3.75
C GLU A 82 15.01 11.54 4.24
N VAL A 83 15.50 10.74 5.19
CA VAL A 83 14.68 9.73 5.85
C VAL A 83 13.81 10.42 6.90
N ASN A 84 12.50 10.33 6.75
CA ASN A 84 11.56 10.71 7.80
C ASN A 84 10.86 9.46 8.33
N ASP A 85 11.37 8.95 9.45
CA ASP A 85 10.87 7.72 10.07
C ASP A 85 9.39 7.79 10.42
N GLU A 86 8.88 8.94 10.86
CA GLU A 86 7.47 9.10 11.19
C GLU A 86 6.58 8.93 9.95
N VAL A 87 6.96 9.55 8.83
CA VAL A 87 6.22 9.43 7.56
C VAL A 87 6.30 7.99 7.06
N ILE A 88 7.47 7.36 7.11
CA ILE A 88 7.64 5.97 6.67
C ILE A 88 6.79 5.02 7.53
N SER A 89 6.79 5.17 8.85
CA SER A 89 5.93 4.38 9.75
C SER A 89 4.44 4.56 9.43
N LYS A 90 4.00 5.77 9.08
CA LYS A 90 2.61 6.01 8.64
C LYS A 90 2.29 5.29 7.33
N LEU A 91 3.20 5.30 6.35
CA LEU A 91 3.00 4.59 5.08
C LEU A 91 2.93 3.07 5.30
N ILE A 92 3.79 2.53 6.16
CA ILE A 92 3.77 1.12 6.57
C ILE A 92 2.42 0.76 7.22
N ALA A 93 1.95 1.57 8.17
CA ALA A 93 0.68 1.34 8.85
C ALA A 93 -0.52 1.39 7.89
N LEU A 94 -0.53 2.35 6.95
CA LEU A 94 -1.57 2.44 5.92
C LEU A 94 -1.66 1.17 5.08
N ASN A 95 -0.52 0.60 4.69
CA ASN A 95 -0.46 -0.64 3.92
C ASN A 95 -0.93 -1.85 4.73
N PHE A 96 -0.48 -1.99 5.99
CA PHE A 96 -0.94 -3.06 6.87
C PHE A 96 -2.46 -3.00 7.06
N ASN A 97 -2.98 -1.84 7.44
CA ASN A 97 -4.42 -1.67 7.68
C ASN A 97 -5.26 -1.97 6.42
N MET A 98 -4.78 -1.58 5.23
CA MET A 98 -5.49 -1.87 3.99
C MET A 98 -5.48 -3.38 3.68
N SER A 99 -4.35 -4.05 3.91
CA SER A 99 -4.24 -5.50 3.75
C SER A 99 -5.19 -6.24 4.69
N GLU A 100 -5.17 -5.89 5.98
CA GLU A 100 -6.06 -6.47 6.99
C GLU A 100 -7.53 -6.25 6.60
N ARG A 101 -7.89 -5.03 6.17
CA ARG A 101 -9.26 -4.71 5.79
C ARG A 101 -9.76 -5.55 4.61
N ILE A 102 -8.90 -5.82 3.62
CA ILE A 102 -9.23 -6.69 2.48
C ILE A 102 -9.48 -8.13 2.96
N LEU A 103 -8.61 -8.66 3.84
CA LEU A 103 -8.72 -10.02 4.37
C LEU A 103 -9.91 -10.19 5.33
N GLU A 104 -10.26 -9.17 6.11
CA GLU A 104 -11.45 -9.17 6.96
C GLU A 104 -12.72 -9.21 6.12
N SER A 105 -12.80 -8.35 5.10
CA SER A 105 -13.97 -8.27 4.22
C SER A 105 -14.24 -9.57 3.46
N SER A 106 -13.21 -10.39 3.23
CA SER A 106 -13.37 -11.71 2.58
C SER A 106 -13.80 -12.83 3.52
N LYS A 107 -13.69 -12.65 4.85
CA LYS A 107 -14.18 -13.62 5.83
C LYS A 107 -15.67 -13.45 6.13
N GLU A 108 -16.20 -12.26 5.86
CA GLU A 108 -17.60 -11.89 6.09
C GLU A 108 -18.50 -12.11 4.85
N ALA A 109 -17.92 -12.45 3.69
CA ALA A 109 -18.60 -12.70 2.42
C ALA A 109 -18.84 -14.19 2.15
#